data_AF-A0AAE7D926-F1
#
_entry.id   AF-A0AAE7D926-F1
#
_cell.length_a   1.000
_cell.length_b   1.000
_cell.length_c   1.000
_cell.angle_alpha   90.00
_cell.angle_beta   90.00
_cell.angle_gamma   90.00
#
_symmetry.space_group_name_H-M   'P 1'
#
loop_
_entity.id
_entity.type
_entity.pdbx_description
1 polymer ?
#
loop_
_entity_poly.entity_id
_entity_poly.type
_entity_poly.pdbx_seq_one_letter_code
_entity_poly.pdbx_strand_id
1 'polypeptide(L)'
;MQRHSALIPLSHEHKRLLFVCRYLKKDAAPYEGFPLETQARFEYMVKVFQELMVPHIQKEEYLFEKCTGHDPRVDALIAELQEEHRVISGMYSAITESTRLEDDMDKIATSLETHIRKEERVFFELVQQILPGILENIRWEK
;
A
#
# COMPACT_ATOMS: atom_id res chain seq x y z
N MET A 1 14.78 -15.14 0.21
CA MET A 1 15.39 -14.65 -1.05
C MET A 1 15.60 -13.14 -0.91
N GLN A 2 16.72 -12.59 -1.39
CA GLN A 2 16.90 -11.13 -1.38
C GLN A 2 15.89 -10.48 -2.34
N ARG A 3 15.25 -9.37 -1.95
CA ARG A 3 14.26 -8.68 -2.82
C ARG A 3 14.93 -8.22 -4.13
N HIS A 4 14.28 -8.48 -5.27
CA HIS A 4 14.74 -8.00 -6.58
C HIS A 4 14.88 -6.48 -6.58
N SER A 5 15.92 -5.95 -7.24
CA SER A 5 16.27 -4.51 -7.23
C SER A 5 15.13 -3.61 -7.67
N ALA A 6 14.35 -4.03 -8.67
CA ALA A 6 13.15 -3.32 -9.13
C ALA A 6 12.06 -3.18 -8.06
N LEU A 7 11.97 -4.10 -7.10
CA LEU A 7 10.92 -4.09 -6.07
C LEU A 7 11.35 -3.36 -4.79
N ILE A 8 12.66 -3.13 -4.60
CA ILE A 8 13.20 -2.44 -3.41
C ILE A 8 12.59 -1.04 -3.20
N PRO A 9 12.40 -0.20 -4.25
CA PRO A 9 11.77 1.11 -4.08
C PRO A 9 10.36 1.02 -3.49
N LEU A 10 9.51 0.10 -3.98
CA LEU A 10 8.18 -0.12 -3.42
C LEU A 10 8.26 -0.60 -1.97
N SER A 11 9.15 -1.55 -1.67
CA SER A 11 9.36 -2.01 -0.29
C SER A 11 9.80 -0.89 0.68
N HIS A 12 10.56 0.10 0.19
CA HIS A 12 10.90 1.27 1.00
C HIS A 12 9.69 2.18 1.27
N GLU A 13 8.81 2.35 0.29
CA GLU A 13 7.54 3.09 0.42
C GLU A 13 6.60 2.35 1.38
N HIS A 14 6.45 1.03 1.24
CA HIS A 14 5.72 0.15 2.16
C HIS A 14 6.18 0.32 3.60
N LYS A 15 7.49 0.40 3.86
CA LYS A 15 7.99 0.60 5.23
C LYS A 15 7.45 1.89 5.87
N ARG A 16 7.33 2.96 5.08
CA ARG A 16 6.77 4.24 5.55
C ARG A 16 5.26 4.13 5.72
N LEU A 17 4.55 3.53 4.78
CA LEU A 17 3.11 3.32 4.85
C LEU A 17 2.72 2.43 6.04
N LEU A 18 3.45 1.35 6.32
CA LEU A 18 3.24 0.48 7.48
C LEU A 18 3.43 1.20 8.82
N PHE A 19 4.37 2.15 8.89
CA PHE A 19 4.49 3.03 10.06
C PHE A 19 3.22 3.86 10.24
N VAL A 20 2.70 4.42 9.16
CA VAL A 20 1.47 5.23 9.17
C VAL A 20 0.27 4.38 9.57
N CYS A 21 0.13 3.15 9.05
CA CYS A 21 -0.91 2.22 9.50
C CYS A 21 -0.83 1.99 11.01
N ARG A 22 0.36 1.67 11.54
CA ARG A 22 0.54 1.48 12.99
C ARG A 22 0.13 2.71 13.78
N TYR A 23 0.46 3.91 13.30
CA TYR A 23 0.13 5.17 13.97
C TYR A 23 -1.37 5.51 13.91
N LEU A 24 -2.10 5.06 12.88
CA LEU A 24 -3.52 5.37 12.67
C LEU A 24 -4.50 4.37 13.32
N LYS A 25 -4.02 3.24 13.80
CA LYS A 25 -4.86 2.29 14.55
C LYS A 25 -5.39 2.87 15.85
N LYS A 26 -6.57 2.42 16.27
CA LYS A 26 -7.24 2.89 17.49
C LYS A 26 -6.46 2.57 18.76
N ASP A 27 -5.76 1.44 18.77
CA ASP A 27 -4.92 0.96 19.87
C ASP A 27 -3.44 1.39 19.73
N ALA A 28 -3.15 2.35 18.84
CA ALA A 28 -1.79 2.82 18.62
C ALA A 28 -1.20 3.42 19.91
N ALA A 29 -0.06 2.89 20.34
CA ALA A 29 0.73 3.51 21.39
C ALA A 29 1.16 4.93 20.95
N PRO A 30 1.22 5.91 21.88
CA PRO A 30 1.76 7.23 21.59
C PRO A 30 3.14 7.12 20.91
N TYR A 31 3.34 7.94 19.88
CA TYR A 31 4.62 8.00 19.17
C TYR A 31 5.23 9.40 19.34
N GLU A 32 6.47 9.44 19.81
CA GLU A 32 7.16 10.69 20.11
C GLU A 32 7.24 11.59 18.88
N GLY A 33 6.87 12.86 19.05
CA GLY A 33 6.85 13.85 17.96
C GLY A 33 5.60 13.80 17.07
N PHE A 34 4.60 12.98 17.39
CA PHE A 34 3.35 12.88 16.62
C PHE A 34 2.12 13.24 17.45
N PRO A 35 1.14 13.99 16.89
CA PRO A 35 -0.09 14.34 17.59
C PRO A 35 -0.93 13.13 18.00
N LEU A 36 -1.59 13.19 19.16
CA LEU A 36 -2.54 12.14 19.58
C LEU A 36 -3.99 12.47 19.20
N GLU A 37 -4.27 13.75 18.95
CA GLU A 37 -5.61 14.24 18.58
C GLU A 37 -6.10 13.61 17.27
N THR A 38 -7.32 13.09 17.27
CA THR A 38 -7.92 12.37 16.12
C THR A 38 -7.87 13.20 14.85
N GLN A 39 -8.18 14.49 14.93
CA GLN A 39 -8.18 15.38 13.76
C GLN A 39 -6.77 15.59 13.18
N ALA A 40 -5.75 15.75 14.03
CA ALA A 40 -4.37 15.92 13.58
C ALA A 40 -3.81 14.62 12.97
N ARG A 41 -4.22 13.46 13.49
CA ARG A 41 -3.91 12.14 12.89
C ARG A 41 -4.55 12.00 11.52
N PHE A 42 -5.79 12.45 11.36
CA PHE A 42 -6.49 12.45 10.08
C PHE A 42 -5.81 13.37 9.05
N GLU A 43 -5.46 14.60 9.43
CA GLU A 43 -4.72 15.52 8.55
C GLU A 43 -3.37 14.95 8.11
N TYR A 44 -2.67 14.28 9.03
CA TYR A 44 -1.43 13.57 8.71
C TYR A 44 -1.66 12.40 7.73
N MET A 45 -2.72 11.61 7.92
CA MET A 45 -3.11 10.55 6.98
C MET A 45 -3.37 11.12 5.59
N VAL A 46 -4.16 12.18 5.47
CA VAL A 46 -4.47 12.85 4.19
C VAL A 46 -3.18 13.27 3.48
N LYS A 47 -2.26 13.90 4.21
CA LYS A 47 -0.95 14.29 3.67
C LYS A 47 -0.16 13.10 3.14
N VAL A 48 -0.03 12.03 3.93
CA VAL A 48 0.68 10.81 3.50
C VAL A 48 0.02 10.18 2.28
N PHE A 49 -1.30 10.13 2.24
CA PHE A 49 -2.01 9.54 1.10
C PHE A 49 -1.72 10.32 -0.18
N GLN A 50 -1.73 11.65 -0.12
CA GLN A 50 -1.42 12.49 -1.28
C GLN A 50 0.05 12.40 -1.70
N GLU A 51 0.99 12.48 -0.76
CA GLU A 51 2.42 12.60 -1.05
C GLU A 51 3.11 11.26 -1.31
N LEU A 52 2.58 10.16 -0.78
CA LEU A 52 3.22 8.84 -0.83
C LEU A 52 2.31 7.77 -1.44
N MET A 53 1.05 7.67 -1.02
CA MET A 53 0.18 6.57 -1.50
C MET A 53 -0.16 6.71 -2.99
N VAL A 54 -0.56 7.89 -3.44
CA VAL A 54 -0.91 8.13 -4.86
C VAL A 54 0.24 7.77 -5.80
N PRO A 55 1.47 8.30 -5.63
CA PRO A 55 2.59 7.92 -6.52
C PRO A 55 3.02 6.46 -6.35
N HIS A 56 2.77 5.85 -5.19
CA HIS A 56 3.04 4.43 -4.96
C HIS A 56 2.09 3.52 -5.76
N ILE A 57 0.78 3.78 -5.70
CA ILE A 57 -0.23 3.04 -6.48
C ILE A 57 0.06 3.15 -7.98
N GLN A 58 0.52 4.31 -8.47
CA GLN A 58 0.91 4.45 -9.88
C GLN A 58 2.06 3.52 -10.28
N LYS A 59 3.02 3.29 -9.37
CA LYS A 59 4.13 2.35 -9.60
C LYS A 59 3.64 0.90 -9.56
N GLU A 60 2.69 0.59 -8.69
CA GLU A 60 2.06 -0.73 -8.62
C GLU A 60 1.27 -1.05 -9.87
N GLU A 61 0.41 -0.14 -10.33
CA GLU A 61 -0.36 -0.33 -11.57
C GLU A 61 0.57 -0.50 -12.78
N TYR A 62 1.69 0.25 -12.84
CA TYR A 62 2.71 0.03 -13.85
C TYR A 62 3.34 -1.37 -13.76
N LEU A 63 3.68 -1.83 -12.55
CA LEU A 63 4.20 -3.19 -12.35
C LEU A 63 3.18 -4.26 -12.73
N PHE A 64 1.92 -4.07 -12.35
CA PHE A 64 0.81 -4.96 -12.70
C PHE A 64 0.67 -5.06 -14.21
N GLU A 65 0.62 -3.93 -14.92
CA GLU A 65 0.56 -3.88 -16.38
C GLU A 65 1.69 -4.69 -17.04
N LYS A 66 2.92 -4.60 -16.53
CA LYS A 66 4.05 -5.37 -17.07
C LYS A 66 4.01 -6.86 -16.74
N CYS A 67 3.29 -7.25 -15.69
CA CYS A 67 3.20 -8.64 -15.25
C CYS A 67 1.97 -9.36 -15.82
N THR A 68 0.90 -8.64 -16.16
CA THR A 68 -0.36 -9.21 -16.65
C THR A 68 -0.19 -10.01 -17.94
N GLY A 69 -0.82 -11.18 -17.99
CA GLY A 69 -0.84 -12.07 -19.15
C GLY A 69 0.37 -13.00 -19.27
N HIS A 70 1.31 -12.94 -18.32
CA HIS A 70 2.49 -13.80 -18.33
C HIS A 70 2.33 -15.09 -17.51
N ASP A 71 1.55 -15.09 -16.42
CA ASP A 71 1.25 -16.29 -15.62
C ASP A 71 -0.14 -16.16 -14.94
N PRO A 72 -1.04 -17.15 -15.08
CA PRO A 72 -2.40 -17.07 -14.51
C PRO A 72 -2.47 -16.88 -12.99
N ARG A 73 -1.45 -17.34 -12.23
CA ARG A 73 -1.40 -17.15 -10.77
C ARG A 73 -1.05 -15.71 -10.41
N VAL A 74 -0.17 -15.10 -11.21
CA VAL A 74 0.17 -13.67 -11.08
C VAL A 74 -1.05 -12.83 -11.46
N ASP A 75 -1.74 -13.16 -12.57
CA ASP A 75 -2.95 -12.46 -13.01
C ASP A 75 -4.06 -12.50 -11.96
N ALA A 76 -4.29 -13.66 -11.35
CA ALA A 76 -5.29 -13.81 -10.28
C ALA A 76 -4.96 -12.92 -9.07
N LEU A 77 -3.68 -12.82 -8.70
CA LEU A 77 -3.25 -12.00 -7.58
C LEU A 77 -3.30 -10.51 -7.89
N ILE A 78 -2.97 -10.10 -9.12
CA ILE A 78 -3.16 -8.71 -9.58
C ILE A 78 -4.62 -8.30 -9.48
N ALA A 79 -5.55 -9.15 -9.95
CA ALA A 79 -6.98 -8.85 -9.87
C ALA A 79 -7.47 -8.69 -8.42
N GLU A 80 -6.95 -9.49 -7.50
CA GLU A 80 -7.24 -9.37 -6.07
C GLU A 80 -6.71 -8.04 -5.49
N LEU A 81 -5.46 -7.67 -5.79
CA LEU A 81 -4.84 -6.43 -5.31
C LEU A 81 -5.53 -5.18 -5.87
N GLN A 82 -5.93 -5.20 -7.14
CA GLN A 82 -6.67 -4.08 -7.75
C GLN A 82 -8.07 -3.90 -7.12
N GLU A 83 -8.74 -4.99 -6.75
CA GLU A 83 -10.00 -4.89 -6.01
C GLU A 83 -9.77 -4.32 -4.59
N GLU A 84 -8.66 -4.70 -3.93
CA GLU A 84 -8.27 -4.09 -2.65
C GLU A 84 -7.97 -2.59 -2.79
N HIS A 85 -7.27 -2.16 -3.84
CA HIS A 85 -7.06 -0.74 -4.16
C HIS A 85 -8.39 0.01 -4.25
N ARG A 86 -9.37 -0.57 -4.95
CA ARG A 86 -10.70 0.01 -5.13
C ARG A 86 -11.44 0.14 -3.79
N VAL A 87 -11.40 -0.89 -2.96
CA VAL A 87 -12.03 -0.90 -1.64
C VAL A 87 -11.38 0.13 -0.70
N ILE A 88 -10.05 0.18 -0.64
CA ILE A 88 -9.31 1.16 0.18
C ILE A 88 -9.58 2.60 -0.29
N SER A 89 -9.57 2.83 -1.59
CA SER A 89 -9.91 4.13 -2.17
C SER A 89 -11.34 4.57 -1.86
N GLY A 90 -12.28 3.61 -1.86
CA GLY A 90 -13.67 3.85 -1.45
C GLY A 90 -13.78 4.25 0.03
N MET A 91 -13.07 3.56 0.93
CA MET A 91 -13.03 3.91 2.35
C MET A 91 -12.44 5.32 2.57
N TYR A 92 -11.36 5.64 1.86
CA TYR A 92 -10.74 6.97 1.92
C TYR A 92 -11.63 8.08 1.33
N SER A 93 -12.44 7.78 0.30
CA SER A 93 -13.37 8.77 -0.24
C SER A 93 -14.52 9.07 0.74
N ALA A 94 -14.94 8.07 1.51
CA ALA A 94 -16.03 8.20 2.48
C ALA A 94 -15.61 8.85 3.81
N ILE A 95 -14.32 8.83 4.16
CA ILE A 95 -13.89 9.23 5.50
C ILE A 95 -14.07 10.73 5.79
N THR A 96 -14.11 11.59 4.77
CA THR A 96 -14.34 13.04 4.94
C THR A 96 -15.71 13.38 5.51
N GLU A 97 -16.67 12.47 5.37
CA GLU A 97 -18.04 12.60 5.89
C GLU A 97 -18.27 11.71 7.13
N SER A 98 -17.20 11.10 7.67
CA SER A 98 -17.31 10.14 8.76
C SER A 98 -17.78 10.79 10.06
N THR A 99 -18.81 10.21 10.69
CA THR A 99 -19.21 10.52 12.06
C THR A 99 -18.45 9.68 13.10
N ARG A 100 -17.55 8.79 12.66
CA ARG A 100 -16.78 7.83 13.50
C ARG A 100 -15.33 7.80 13.03
N LEU A 101 -14.73 8.98 12.89
CA LEU A 101 -13.43 9.19 12.25
C LEU A 101 -12.33 8.24 12.76
N GLU A 102 -12.24 8.04 14.07
CA GLU A 102 -11.25 7.13 14.66
C GLU A 102 -11.44 5.68 14.24
N ASP A 103 -12.69 5.17 14.23
CA ASP A 103 -12.98 3.79 13.82
C ASP A 103 -12.75 3.60 12.32
N ASP A 104 -13.00 4.63 11.50
CA ASP A 104 -12.79 4.54 10.05
C ASP A 104 -11.31 4.67 9.68
N MET A 105 -10.52 5.49 10.40
CA MET A 105 -9.06 5.49 10.27
C MET A 105 -8.45 4.14 10.64
N ASP A 106 -8.94 3.51 11.72
CA ASP A 106 -8.49 2.18 12.14
C ASP A 106 -8.77 1.10 11.08
N LYS A 107 -9.96 1.13 10.47
CA LYS A 107 -10.31 0.22 9.35
C LYS A 107 -9.39 0.44 8.15
N ILE A 108 -9.19 1.68 7.71
CA ILE A 108 -8.29 2.00 6.59
C ILE A 108 -6.88 1.50 6.89
N ALA A 109 -6.36 1.79 8.09
CA ALA A 109 -5.02 1.37 8.51
C ALA A 109 -4.87 -0.16 8.50
N THR A 110 -5.88 -0.88 8.99
CA THR A 110 -5.87 -2.35 9.05
C THR A 110 -5.98 -2.98 7.67
N SER A 111 -6.86 -2.46 6.80
CA SER A 111 -6.99 -2.92 5.42
C SER A 111 -5.72 -2.66 4.63
N LEU A 112 -5.15 -1.46 4.72
CA LEU A 112 -3.92 -1.10 4.03
C LEU A 112 -2.72 -1.90 4.53
N GLU A 113 -2.59 -2.13 5.84
CA GLU A 113 -1.53 -3.00 6.36
C GLU A 113 -1.66 -4.42 5.82
N THR A 114 -2.89 -4.96 5.76
CA THR A 114 -3.14 -6.31 5.24
C THR A 114 -2.76 -6.41 3.77
N HIS A 115 -3.14 -5.42 2.98
CA HIS A 115 -2.82 -5.27 1.57
C HIS A 115 -1.29 -5.23 1.34
N ILE A 116 -0.58 -4.28 1.97
CA ILE A 116 0.88 -4.15 1.84
C ILE A 116 1.60 -5.45 2.23
N ARG A 117 1.13 -6.14 3.28
CA ARG A 117 1.71 -7.42 3.70
C ARG A 117 1.51 -8.52 2.66
N LYS A 118 0.38 -8.53 1.95
CA LYS A 118 0.11 -9.46 0.85
C LYS A 118 1.03 -9.18 -0.33
N GLU A 119 1.22 -7.91 -0.68
CA GLU A 119 2.14 -7.54 -1.75
C GLU A 119 3.57 -7.98 -1.45
N GLU A 120 4.07 -7.62 -0.27
CA GLU A 120 5.44 -7.94 0.16
C GLU A 120 5.71 -9.45 0.21
N ARG A 121 4.78 -10.23 0.79
CA ARG A 121 5.02 -11.63 1.14
C ARG A 121 4.50 -12.62 0.12
N VAL A 122 3.57 -12.21 -0.73
CA VAL A 122 2.92 -13.11 -1.70
C VAL A 122 3.23 -12.64 -3.11
N PHE A 123 2.79 -11.44 -3.48
CA PHE A 123 2.90 -10.96 -4.85
C PHE A 123 4.36 -10.76 -5.30
N PHE A 124 5.14 -10.01 -4.53
CA PHE A 124 6.54 -9.73 -4.85
C PHE A 124 7.43 -10.99 -4.79
N GLU A 125 7.09 -11.97 -3.96
CA GLU A 125 7.80 -13.26 -3.94
C GLU A 125 7.48 -14.07 -5.20
N LEU A 126 6.20 -14.14 -5.56
CA LEU A 126 5.70 -14.87 -6.72
C LEU A 126 6.25 -14.31 -8.03
N VAL A 127 6.13 -13.00 -8.24
CA VAL A 127 6.62 -12.31 -9.46
C VAL A 127 8.13 -12.46 -9.59
N GLN A 128 8.88 -12.37 -8.48
CA GLN A 128 10.33 -12.55 -8.52
C GLN A 128 10.75 -13.98 -8.88
N GLN A 129 9.97 -14.97 -8.46
CA GLN A 129 10.22 -16.36 -8.79
C GLN A 129 9.87 -16.70 -10.25
N ILE A 130 8.75 -16.17 -10.76
CA ILE A 130 8.18 -16.61 -12.04
C ILE A 130 8.52 -15.65 -13.19
N LEU A 131 8.60 -14.35 -12.90
CA LEU A 131 8.78 -13.29 -13.90
C LEU A 131 10.06 -12.44 -13.67
N PRO A 132 11.23 -13.03 -13.33
CA PRO A 132 12.44 -12.24 -13.09
C PRO A 132 12.85 -11.39 -14.31
N GLY A 133 12.68 -11.92 -15.53
CA GLY A 133 12.97 -11.17 -16.76
C GLY A 133 12.04 -9.97 -16.99
N ILE A 134 10.82 -9.98 -16.46
CA ILE A 134 9.96 -8.78 -16.48
C ILE A 134 10.51 -7.74 -15.51
N LEU A 135 10.89 -8.16 -14.30
CA LEU A 135 11.45 -7.25 -13.29
C LEU A 135 12.77 -6.60 -13.73
N GLU A 136 13.61 -7.29 -14.50
CA GLU A 136 14.85 -6.75 -15.07
C GLU A 136 14.60 -5.56 -16.00
N ASN A 137 13.41 -5.51 -16.63
CA ASN A 137 13.02 -4.47 -17.58
C ASN A 137 12.23 -3.33 -16.94
N ILE A 138 11.87 -3.44 -15.66
CA ILE A 138 11.24 -2.34 -14.94
C ILE A 138 12.20 -1.17 -14.79
N ARG A 139 11.70 0.03 -15.12
CA ARG A 139 12.40 1.30 -14.98
C ARG A 139 11.43 2.25 -14.29
N TRP A 140 11.74 2.60 -13.04
CA TRP A 140 10.99 3.64 -12.34
C TRP A 140 11.36 4.99 -12.94
N GLU A 141 10.36 5.71 -13.44
CA GLU A 141 10.54 7.11 -13.82
C GLU A 141 11.03 7.90 -12.59
N LYS A 142 11.97 8.81 -12.82
CA LYS A 142 12.59 9.63 -11.78
C LYS A 142 11.75 10.83 -11.42
#